data_AF-A0A355EP03-F1
#
_entry.id   AF-A0A355EP03-F1
#
_cell.length_a   1.000
_cell.length_b   1.000
_cell.length_c   1.000
_cell.angle_alpha   90.00
_cell.angle_beta   90.00
_cell.angle_gamma   90.00
#
_symmetry.space_group_name_H-M   'P 1'
#
loop_
_entity.id
_entity.type
_entity.pdbx_description
1 polymer ?
#
loop_
_entity_poly.entity_id
_entity_poly.type
_entity_poly.pdbx_seq_one_letter_code
_entity_poly.pdbx_strand_id
1 'polypeptide(L)'
;MAEIKSAIELAMEKTRGLVMDDKEKKSLALKESADGLKAIFRRFREGLADDEETRDQLDALECDPALKRKIVLDLLAEEFESTDDPGIGPLFAFVSFAVDEKPYKELKLIEKACVEELKKMEAGIRSHIAEDLASSGIAGNSVEPNVEAWPKWQEAHADVRRAFRRQIGQWKERLLQEKQGPA
;
A
#
# COMPACT_ATOMS: atom_id res chain seq x y z
N MET A 1 47.72 -45.37 -8.39
CA MET A 1 46.35 -45.81 -8.06
C MET A 1 45.49 -44.57 -8.10
N ALA A 2 44.58 -44.46 -9.07
CA ALA A 2 43.69 -43.30 -9.19
C ALA A 2 42.36 -43.67 -8.54
N GLU A 3 42.05 -43.06 -7.41
CA GLU A 3 40.76 -43.25 -6.74
C GLU A 3 39.68 -42.54 -7.57
N ILE A 4 38.73 -43.31 -8.11
CA ILE A 4 37.60 -42.79 -8.87
C ILE A 4 36.59 -42.25 -7.86
N LYS A 5 36.51 -40.92 -7.74
CA LYS A 5 35.51 -40.24 -6.90
C LYS A 5 34.09 -40.61 -7.34
N SER A 6 33.21 -40.81 -6.37
CA SER A 6 31.80 -41.11 -6.60
C SER A 6 31.06 -39.94 -7.26
N ALA A 7 30.06 -40.21 -8.09
CA ALA A 7 29.21 -39.17 -8.70
C ALA A 7 28.56 -38.25 -7.65
N ILE A 8 28.28 -38.78 -6.44
CA ILE A 8 27.76 -38.02 -5.32
C ILE A 8 28.82 -37.07 -4.75
N GLU A 9 30.07 -37.53 -4.60
CA GLU A 9 31.18 -36.68 -4.14
C GLU A 9 31.46 -35.56 -5.14
N LEU A 10 31.40 -35.85 -6.44
CA LEU A 10 31.57 -34.85 -7.49
C LEU A 10 30.44 -33.81 -7.48
N ALA A 11 29.20 -34.23 -7.18
CA ALA A 11 28.06 -33.34 -7.04
C ALA A 11 28.16 -32.46 -5.79
N MET A 12 28.56 -33.03 -4.64
CA MET A 12 28.77 -32.29 -3.39
C MET A 12 29.96 -31.32 -3.47
N GLU A 13 31.01 -31.66 -4.20
CA GLU A 13 32.16 -30.78 -4.46
C GLU A 13 31.76 -29.60 -5.36
N LYS A 14 30.86 -29.82 -6.33
CA LYS A 14 30.28 -28.75 -7.17
C LYS A 14 29.28 -27.85 -6.44
N THR A 15 28.59 -28.34 -5.41
CA THR A 15 27.59 -27.56 -4.65
C THR A 15 28.14 -26.97 -3.34
N ARG A 16 29.40 -27.24 -3.01
CA ARG A 16 30.05 -26.82 -1.75
C ARG A 16 30.14 -25.30 -1.52
N GLY A 17 29.93 -24.50 -2.57
CA GLY A 17 29.84 -23.03 -2.51
C GLY A 17 28.46 -22.47 -2.87
N LEU A 18 27.45 -23.32 -3.06
CA LEU A 18 26.06 -22.96 -3.38
C LEU A 18 25.14 -22.95 -2.15
N VAL A 19 25.72 -22.96 -0.95
CA VAL A 19 24.96 -22.77 0.28
C VAL A 19 24.71 -21.28 0.41
N MET A 20 23.46 -20.85 0.25
CA MET A 20 23.07 -19.44 0.43
C MET A 20 23.66 -18.91 1.74
N ASP A 21 24.32 -17.77 1.64
CA ASP A 21 24.87 -17.13 2.83
C ASP A 21 23.74 -16.66 3.76
N ASP A 22 24.05 -16.38 5.03
CA ASP A 22 23.03 -15.99 6.01
C ASP A 22 22.34 -14.65 5.67
N LYS A 23 22.96 -13.78 4.85
CA LYS A 23 22.32 -12.56 4.34
C LYS A 23 21.36 -12.89 3.21
N GLU A 24 21.73 -13.77 2.28
CA GLU A 24 20.89 -14.23 1.19
C GLU A 24 19.64 -14.93 1.74
N LYS A 25 19.79 -15.80 2.73
CA LYS A 25 18.65 -16.46 3.42
C LYS A 25 17.70 -15.45 4.06
N LYS A 26 18.23 -14.45 4.78
CA LYS A 26 17.41 -13.39 5.40
C LYS A 26 16.71 -12.53 4.35
N SER A 27 17.38 -12.23 3.25
CA SER A 27 16.79 -11.45 2.16
C SER A 27 15.66 -12.21 1.46
N LEU A 28 15.83 -13.52 1.28
CA LEU A 28 14.81 -14.39 0.68
C LEU A 28 13.59 -14.49 1.59
N ALA A 29 13.78 -14.76 2.89
CA ALA A 29 12.70 -14.85 3.85
C ALA A 29 11.89 -13.55 3.98
N LEU A 30 12.58 -12.40 3.92
CA LEU A 30 11.92 -11.09 3.92
C LEU A 30 11.10 -10.88 2.64
N LYS A 31 11.64 -11.28 1.49
CA LYS A 31 10.93 -11.21 0.21
C LYS A 31 9.71 -12.14 0.19
N GLU A 32 9.85 -13.37 0.65
CA GLU A 32 8.73 -14.33 0.75
C GLU A 32 7.63 -13.82 1.68
N SER A 33 8.00 -13.23 2.82
CA SER A 33 7.04 -12.60 3.73
C SER A 33 6.32 -11.42 3.07
N ALA A 34 7.04 -10.58 2.32
CA ALA A 34 6.47 -9.45 1.61
C ALA A 34 5.53 -9.89 0.47
N ASP A 35 5.93 -10.88 -0.30
CA ASP A 35 5.13 -11.45 -1.40
C ASP A 35 3.86 -12.12 -0.85
N GLY A 36 3.96 -12.83 0.29
CA GLY A 36 2.82 -13.40 1.00
C GLY A 36 1.82 -12.34 1.47
N LEU A 37 2.32 -11.28 2.12
CA LEU A 37 1.50 -10.13 2.54
C LEU A 37 0.80 -9.44 1.37
N LYS A 38 1.50 -9.25 0.25
CA LYS A 38 0.93 -8.68 -0.99
C LYS A 38 -0.19 -9.57 -1.55
N ALA A 39 0.01 -10.90 -1.53
CA ALA A 39 -1.01 -11.85 -1.98
C ALA A 39 -2.28 -11.78 -1.12
N ILE A 40 -2.13 -11.73 0.21
CA ILE A 40 -3.25 -11.60 1.15
C ILE A 40 -3.98 -10.27 0.92
N PHE A 41 -3.25 -9.15 0.84
CA PHE A 41 -3.84 -7.84 0.57
C PHE A 41 -4.65 -7.84 -0.74
N ARG A 42 -4.11 -8.43 -1.80
CA ARG A 42 -4.81 -8.50 -3.09
C ARG A 42 -6.15 -9.23 -2.97
N ARG A 43 -6.16 -10.39 -2.28
CA ARG A 43 -7.40 -11.16 -2.05
C ARG A 43 -8.41 -10.36 -1.22
N PHE A 44 -7.96 -9.70 -0.16
CA PHE A 44 -8.79 -8.83 0.65
C PHE A 44 -9.40 -7.69 -0.17
N ARG A 45 -8.58 -6.98 -0.95
CA ARG A 45 -9.01 -5.89 -1.83
C ARG A 45 -10.04 -6.34 -2.86
N GLU A 46 -9.89 -7.54 -3.40
CA GLU A 46 -10.79 -8.14 -4.39
C GLU A 46 -12.06 -8.74 -3.75
N GLY A 47 -12.20 -8.70 -2.41
CA GLY A 47 -13.34 -9.29 -1.70
C GLY A 47 -13.34 -10.83 -1.71
N LEU A 48 -12.19 -11.44 -2.01
CA LEU A 48 -11.98 -12.90 -2.03
C LEU A 48 -11.56 -13.47 -0.67
N ALA A 49 -11.45 -12.61 0.34
CA ALA A 49 -11.24 -12.93 1.74
C ALA A 49 -11.94 -11.86 2.58
N ASP A 50 -12.68 -12.27 3.60
CA ASP A 50 -13.29 -11.36 4.57
C ASP A 50 -12.30 -11.01 5.70
N ASP A 51 -12.75 -10.25 6.69
CA ASP A 51 -11.91 -9.79 7.81
C ASP A 51 -11.38 -10.95 8.68
N GLU A 52 -12.15 -12.02 8.82
CA GLU A 52 -11.76 -13.20 9.62
C GLU A 52 -10.74 -14.03 8.85
N GLU A 53 -11.03 -14.36 7.59
CA GLU A 53 -10.12 -15.11 6.73
C GLU A 53 -8.79 -14.35 6.51
N THR A 54 -8.85 -13.03 6.39
CA THR A 54 -7.65 -12.19 6.26
C THR A 54 -6.79 -12.24 7.52
N ARG A 55 -7.42 -12.19 8.71
CA ARG A 55 -6.70 -12.28 9.98
C ARG A 55 -6.03 -13.65 10.13
N ASP A 56 -6.75 -14.72 9.82
CA ASP A 56 -6.22 -16.09 9.86
C ASP A 56 -5.04 -16.28 8.90
N GLN A 57 -5.14 -15.78 7.68
CA GLN A 57 -4.04 -15.82 6.70
C GLN A 57 -2.82 -15.03 7.16
N LEU A 58 -3.03 -13.87 7.79
CA LEU A 58 -1.95 -13.08 8.35
C LEU A 58 -1.29 -13.82 9.52
N ASP A 59 -2.06 -14.42 10.40
CA ASP A 59 -1.54 -15.14 11.57
C ASP A 59 -0.83 -16.45 11.20
N ALA A 60 -1.26 -17.11 10.12
CA ALA A 60 -0.59 -18.28 9.55
C ALA A 60 0.76 -17.93 8.89
N LEU A 61 1.01 -16.66 8.57
CA LEU A 61 2.27 -16.22 8.00
C LEU A 61 3.36 -16.21 9.08
N GLU A 62 4.37 -17.08 8.95
CA GLU A 62 5.55 -17.11 9.82
C GLU A 62 6.43 -15.87 9.63
N CYS A 63 6.00 -14.75 10.19
CA CYS A 63 6.65 -13.45 10.08
C CYS A 63 6.63 -12.73 11.43
N ASP A 64 7.79 -12.19 11.82
CA ASP A 64 7.91 -11.39 13.04
C ASP A 64 6.87 -10.24 13.04
N PRO A 65 6.14 -9.99 14.14
CA PRO A 65 5.12 -8.95 14.18
C PRO A 65 5.62 -7.55 13.84
N ALA A 66 6.86 -7.20 14.17
CA ALA A 66 7.43 -5.89 13.82
C ALA A 66 7.78 -5.82 12.33
N LEU A 67 8.29 -6.92 11.76
CA LEU A 67 8.51 -7.03 10.31
C LEU A 67 7.20 -7.00 9.52
N LYS A 68 6.17 -7.76 9.94
CA LYS A 68 4.83 -7.74 9.36
C LYS A 68 4.26 -6.32 9.35
N ARG A 69 4.32 -5.62 10.49
CA ARG A 69 3.89 -4.21 10.58
C ARG A 69 4.63 -3.33 9.59
N LYS A 70 5.97 -3.45 9.53
CA LYS A 70 6.78 -2.67 8.59
C LYS A 70 6.36 -2.91 7.14
N ILE A 71 6.23 -4.18 6.74
CA ILE A 71 5.85 -4.55 5.36
C ILE A 71 4.44 -4.00 5.02
N VAL A 72 3.48 -4.07 5.94
CA VAL A 72 2.13 -3.50 5.70
C VAL A 72 2.18 -1.98 5.54
N LEU A 73 3.00 -1.29 6.32
CA LEU A 73 3.19 0.16 6.19
C LEU A 73 3.96 0.54 4.92
N ASP A 74 4.90 -0.31 4.48
CA ASP A 74 5.57 -0.18 3.18
C ASP A 74 4.56 -0.35 2.04
N LEU A 75 3.71 -1.39 2.12
CA LEU A 75 2.63 -1.65 1.17
C LEU A 75 1.63 -0.50 1.08
N LEU A 76 1.22 0.09 2.22
CA LEU A 76 0.37 1.29 2.25
C LEU A 76 0.98 2.42 1.44
N ALA A 77 2.28 2.70 1.63
CA ALA A 77 2.96 3.79 0.94
C ALA A 77 3.09 3.51 -0.57
N GLU A 78 3.46 2.27 -0.95
CA GLU A 78 3.62 1.85 -2.35
C GLU A 78 2.29 1.88 -3.11
N GLU A 79 1.22 1.30 -2.55
CA GLU A 79 -0.09 1.22 -3.21
C GLU A 79 -0.75 2.59 -3.30
N PHE A 80 -0.62 3.43 -2.27
CA PHE A 80 -1.11 4.80 -2.31
C PHE A 80 -0.39 5.67 -3.36
N GLU A 81 0.88 5.35 -3.67
CA GLU A 81 1.63 5.99 -4.74
C GLU A 81 1.24 5.50 -6.13
N SER A 82 0.93 4.20 -6.26
CA SER A 82 0.74 3.53 -7.55
C SER A 82 -0.68 3.63 -8.12
N THR A 83 -1.69 3.81 -7.28
CA THR A 83 -3.08 3.89 -7.73
C THR A 83 -3.57 5.33 -7.74
N ASP A 84 -4.20 5.80 -8.83
CA ASP A 84 -4.99 7.04 -8.84
C ASP A 84 -6.45 6.82 -8.41
N ASP A 85 -6.80 5.56 -8.15
CA ASP A 85 -8.16 5.12 -7.87
C ASP A 85 -8.64 5.58 -6.46
N PRO A 86 -9.91 6.03 -6.31
CA PRO A 86 -10.57 6.22 -5.01
C PRO A 86 -10.72 4.95 -4.14
N GLY A 87 -10.36 3.76 -4.64
CA GLY A 87 -10.32 2.49 -3.91
C GLY A 87 -9.29 2.38 -2.76
N ILE A 88 -9.02 3.46 -2.04
CA ILE A 88 -8.13 3.50 -0.86
C ILE A 88 -8.76 2.84 0.38
N GLY A 89 -10.08 2.71 0.44
CA GLY A 89 -10.78 2.13 1.59
C GLY A 89 -10.25 0.75 2.04
N PRO A 90 -10.15 -0.25 1.12
CA PRO A 90 -9.56 -1.56 1.44
C PRO A 90 -8.10 -1.48 1.90
N LEU A 91 -7.30 -0.60 1.29
CA LEU A 91 -5.89 -0.42 1.70
C LEU A 91 -5.80 0.08 3.15
N PHE A 92 -6.60 1.09 3.51
CA PHE A 92 -6.63 1.62 4.86
C PHE A 92 -7.20 0.60 5.86
N ALA A 93 -8.26 -0.12 5.50
CA ALA A 93 -8.82 -1.19 6.32
C ALA A 93 -7.80 -2.30 6.59
N PHE A 94 -7.02 -2.69 5.59
CA PHE A 94 -5.99 -3.72 5.72
C PHE A 94 -4.91 -3.36 6.77
N VAL A 95 -4.60 -2.07 6.93
CA VAL A 95 -3.63 -1.62 7.95
C VAL A 95 -4.11 -1.94 9.37
N SER A 96 -5.43 -2.01 9.61
CA SER A 96 -5.98 -2.32 10.93
C SER A 96 -5.59 -3.70 11.46
N PHE A 97 -5.22 -4.64 10.57
CA PHE A 97 -4.75 -5.96 10.98
C PHE A 97 -3.30 -5.96 11.48
N ALA A 98 -2.54 -4.88 11.22
CA ALA A 98 -1.10 -4.82 11.50
C ALA A 98 -0.70 -3.72 12.49
N VAL A 99 -1.61 -2.82 12.84
CA VAL A 99 -1.36 -1.72 13.79
C VAL A 99 -2.42 -1.68 14.87
N ASP A 100 -2.03 -1.15 16.03
CA ASP A 100 -2.94 -0.98 17.16
C ASP A 100 -4.05 0.06 16.85
N GLU A 101 -5.11 0.03 17.66
CA GLU A 101 -6.31 0.86 17.46
C GLU A 101 -6.00 2.37 17.40
N LYS A 102 -5.08 2.86 18.23
CA LYS A 102 -4.74 4.30 18.28
C LYS A 102 -4.06 4.77 16.98
N PRO A 103 -2.94 4.17 16.52
CA PRO A 103 -2.36 4.45 15.20
C PRO A 103 -3.37 4.34 14.06
N TYR A 104 -4.26 3.34 14.10
CA TYR A 104 -5.28 3.15 13.08
C TYR A 104 -6.30 4.30 13.04
N LYS A 105 -6.73 4.80 14.20
CA LYS A 105 -7.61 5.98 14.29
C LYS A 105 -6.95 7.23 13.70
N GLU A 106 -5.67 7.43 13.96
CA GLU A 106 -4.91 8.54 13.35
C GLU A 106 -4.89 8.42 11.82
N LEU A 107 -4.64 7.22 11.29
CA LEU A 107 -4.69 6.96 9.86
C LEU A 107 -6.08 7.22 9.26
N LYS A 108 -7.15 6.83 9.95
CA LYS A 108 -8.53 7.11 9.53
C LYS A 108 -8.86 8.61 9.49
N LEU A 109 -8.26 9.42 10.37
CA LEU A 109 -8.40 10.87 10.29
C LEU A 109 -7.71 11.44 9.04
N ILE A 110 -6.54 10.92 8.69
CA ILE A 110 -5.83 11.27 7.45
C ILE A 110 -6.67 10.88 6.23
N GLU A 111 -7.23 9.67 6.21
CA GLU A 111 -8.12 9.19 5.14
C GLU A 111 -9.32 10.13 4.95
N LYS A 112 -10.01 10.45 6.05
CA LYS A 112 -11.21 11.28 6.03
C LYS A 112 -10.89 12.69 5.51
N ALA A 113 -9.80 13.28 5.98
CA ALA A 113 -9.35 14.58 5.49
C ALA A 113 -9.05 14.54 3.99
N CYS A 114 -8.43 13.46 3.49
CA CYS A 114 -8.17 13.29 2.06
C CYS A 114 -9.44 13.27 1.23
N VAL A 115 -10.40 12.44 1.64
CA VAL A 115 -11.69 12.31 0.94
C VAL A 115 -12.48 13.62 0.98
N GLU A 116 -12.46 14.34 2.11
CA GLU A 116 -13.17 15.63 2.23
C GLU A 116 -12.54 16.71 1.35
N GLU A 117 -11.22 16.84 1.33
CA GLU A 117 -10.53 17.83 0.49
C GLU A 117 -10.72 17.55 -1.00
N LEU A 118 -10.64 16.28 -1.43
CA LEU A 118 -10.92 15.89 -2.81
C LEU A 118 -12.36 16.25 -3.21
N LYS A 119 -13.35 15.95 -2.36
CA LYS A 119 -14.77 16.29 -2.63
C LYS A 119 -15.00 17.79 -2.72
N LYS A 120 -14.37 18.60 -1.86
CA LYS A 120 -14.47 20.06 -1.92
C LYS A 120 -13.91 20.60 -3.23
N MET A 121 -12.75 20.11 -3.65
CA MET A 121 -12.13 20.52 -4.91
C MET A 121 -12.95 20.08 -6.13
N GLU A 122 -13.47 18.85 -6.10
CA GLU A 122 -14.33 18.33 -7.16
C GLU A 122 -15.58 19.20 -7.33
N ALA A 123 -16.23 19.57 -6.24
CA ALA A 123 -17.39 20.45 -6.25
C ALA A 123 -17.06 21.85 -6.79
N GLY A 124 -15.92 22.42 -6.38
CA GLY A 124 -15.46 23.73 -6.85
C GLY A 124 -15.17 23.73 -8.36
N ILE A 125 -14.47 22.71 -8.86
CA ILE A 125 -14.15 22.57 -10.28
C ILE A 125 -15.42 22.28 -11.08
N ARG A 126 -16.32 21.43 -10.58
CA ARG A 126 -17.63 21.16 -11.21
C ARG A 126 -18.44 22.45 -11.39
N SER A 127 -18.49 23.31 -10.35
CA SER A 127 -19.18 24.60 -10.42
C SER A 127 -18.58 25.50 -11.49
N HIS A 128 -17.25 25.61 -11.53
CA HIS A 128 -16.56 26.43 -12.52
C HIS A 128 -16.77 25.93 -13.95
N ILE A 129 -16.74 24.61 -14.16
CA ILE A 129 -17.05 24.02 -15.47
C ILE A 129 -18.49 24.33 -15.89
N ALA A 130 -19.44 24.21 -14.96
CA ALA A 130 -20.84 24.51 -15.24
C ALA A 130 -21.05 25.99 -15.63
N GLU A 131 -20.34 26.92 -14.99
CA GLU A 131 -20.35 28.35 -15.33
C GLU A 131 -19.75 28.64 -16.72
N ASP A 132 -18.63 27.99 -17.05
CA ASP A 132 -17.98 28.13 -18.37
C ASP A 132 -18.88 27.59 -19.50
N LEU A 133 -19.53 26.44 -19.27
CA LEU A 133 -20.49 25.85 -20.21
C LEU A 133 -21.72 26.74 -20.39
N ALA A 134 -22.29 27.26 -19.30
CA ALA A 134 -23.44 28.17 -19.35
C ALA A 134 -23.11 29.46 -20.13
N SER A 135 -21.90 30.01 -19.92
CA SER A 135 -21.40 31.19 -20.63
C SER A 135 -21.17 30.92 -22.13
N SER A 136 -20.97 29.66 -22.52
CA SER A 136 -20.88 29.19 -23.91
C SER A 136 -22.25 28.85 -24.51
N GLY A 137 -23.35 29.14 -23.81
CA GLY A 137 -24.73 28.86 -24.23
C GLY A 137 -25.16 27.40 -24.02
N ILE A 138 -24.33 26.59 -23.35
CA ILE A 138 -24.63 25.20 -23.01
C ILE A 138 -25.17 25.19 -21.58
N ALA A 139 -26.49 25.25 -21.44
CA ALA A 139 -27.18 25.27 -20.16
C ALA A 139 -28.33 24.26 -20.14
N GLY A 140 -28.63 23.71 -18.96
CA GLY A 140 -29.76 22.81 -18.74
C GLY A 140 -29.46 21.76 -17.68
N ASN A 141 -30.52 21.26 -17.05
CA ASN A 141 -30.42 20.30 -15.93
C ASN A 141 -29.93 18.90 -16.35
N SER A 142 -29.70 18.67 -17.65
CA SER A 142 -29.16 17.43 -18.21
C SER A 142 -27.66 17.50 -18.55
N VAL A 143 -27.00 18.63 -18.25
CA VAL A 143 -25.55 18.76 -18.45
C VAL A 143 -24.84 18.25 -17.20
N GLU A 144 -24.19 17.10 -17.30
CA GLU A 144 -23.32 16.56 -16.26
C GLU A 144 -21.85 16.77 -16.66
N PRO A 145 -21.13 17.71 -16.01
CA PRO A 145 -19.71 17.91 -16.28
C PRO A 145 -18.89 16.68 -15.91
N ASN A 146 -18.19 16.12 -16.89
CA ASN A 146 -17.15 15.12 -16.63
C ASN A 146 -15.91 15.82 -16.05
N VAL A 147 -15.88 16.03 -14.73
CA VAL A 147 -14.78 16.71 -14.01
C VAL A 147 -13.45 16.00 -14.21
N GLU A 148 -13.45 14.66 -14.29
CA GLU A 148 -12.24 13.85 -14.41
C GLU A 148 -11.47 14.10 -15.71
N ALA A 149 -12.16 14.46 -16.78
CA ALA A 149 -11.54 14.77 -18.06
C ALA A 149 -10.84 16.14 -18.10
N TRP A 150 -10.99 16.98 -17.06
CA TRP A 150 -10.49 18.35 -17.10
C TRP A 150 -9.06 18.45 -16.55
N PRO A 151 -8.14 19.16 -17.25
CA PRO A 151 -6.76 19.33 -16.79
C PRO A 151 -6.64 19.95 -15.40
N LYS A 152 -7.50 20.91 -15.06
CA LYS A 152 -7.51 21.55 -13.73
C LYS A 152 -7.80 20.55 -12.61
N TRP A 153 -8.64 19.55 -12.87
CA TRP A 153 -8.91 18.47 -11.91
C TRP A 153 -7.69 17.58 -11.74
N GLN A 154 -7.06 17.17 -12.84
CA GLN A 154 -5.88 16.30 -12.80
C GLN A 154 -4.73 16.93 -11.99
N GLU A 155 -4.47 18.22 -12.18
CA GLU A 155 -3.45 18.97 -11.44
C GLU A 155 -3.78 19.09 -9.95
N ALA A 156 -5.02 19.52 -9.63
CA ALA A 156 -5.47 19.65 -8.24
C ALA A 156 -5.47 18.30 -7.50
N HIS A 157 -5.97 17.25 -8.16
CA HIS A 157 -5.99 15.89 -7.62
C HIS A 157 -4.56 15.40 -7.30
N ALA A 158 -3.61 15.62 -8.22
CA ALA A 158 -2.21 15.24 -8.01
C ALA A 158 -1.57 15.98 -6.81
N ASP A 159 -1.87 17.26 -6.64
CA ASP A 159 -1.31 18.06 -5.54
C ASP A 159 -1.88 17.66 -4.18
N VAL A 160 -3.18 17.40 -4.11
CA VAL A 160 -3.83 16.84 -2.92
C VAL A 160 -3.18 15.50 -2.57
N ARG A 161 -3.09 14.58 -3.54
CA ARG A 161 -2.47 13.27 -3.31
C ARG A 161 -1.03 13.38 -2.84
N ARG A 162 -0.25 14.31 -3.38
CA ARG A 162 1.14 14.55 -2.94
C ARG A 162 1.21 15.02 -1.49
N ALA A 163 0.29 15.89 -1.07
CA ALA A 163 0.21 16.34 0.31
C ALA A 163 -0.12 15.18 1.26
N PHE A 164 -1.12 14.35 0.92
CA PHE A 164 -1.50 13.19 1.71
C PHE A 164 -0.41 12.10 1.73
N ARG A 165 0.32 11.89 0.63
CA ARG A 165 1.48 11.00 0.60
C ARG A 165 2.53 11.40 1.63
N ARG A 166 2.82 12.70 1.75
CA ARG A 166 3.75 13.21 2.77
C ARG A 166 3.23 12.96 4.18
N GLN A 167 1.93 13.15 4.41
CA GLN A 167 1.32 12.88 5.73
C GLN A 167 1.40 11.40 6.10
N ILE A 168 1.09 10.49 5.18
CA ILE A 168 1.21 9.04 5.38
C ILE A 168 2.66 8.65 5.65
N GLY A 169 3.62 9.21 4.89
CA GLY A 169 5.05 8.97 5.11
C GLY A 169 5.52 9.41 6.50
N GLN A 170 5.15 10.61 6.94
CA GLN A 170 5.49 11.11 8.27
C GLN A 170 4.83 10.30 9.40
N TRP A 171 3.57 9.91 9.21
CA TRP A 171 2.85 9.04 10.15
C TRP A 171 3.53 7.68 10.27
N LYS A 172 3.89 7.06 9.15
CA LYS A 172 4.64 5.79 9.09
C LYS A 172 5.99 5.89 9.80
N GLU A 173 6.79 6.93 9.51
CA GLU A 173 8.10 7.13 10.12
C GLU A 173 7.98 7.24 11.65
N ARG A 174 6.99 8.00 12.14
CA ARG A 174 6.73 8.12 13.58
C ARG A 174 6.45 6.78 14.23
N LEU A 175 5.58 5.96 13.62
CA LEU A 175 5.23 4.63 14.16
C LEU A 175 6.39 3.65 14.17
N LEU A 176 7.32 3.78 13.22
CA LEU A 176 8.53 2.96 13.19
C LEU A 176 9.56 3.44 14.22
N GLN A 177 9.62 4.74 14.52
CA GLN A 177 10.53 5.32 15.53
C GLN A 177 10.04 5.14 16.98
N GLU A 178 8.74 5.20 17.25
CA GLU A 178 8.18 5.04 18.61
C GLU A 178 8.51 3.69 19.27
N LYS A 179 8.78 2.64 18.50
CA LYS A 179 9.23 1.33 19.02
C LYS A 179 10.76 1.15 19.06
N GLN A 180 11.55 2.15 18.65
CA GLN A 180 13.01 2.15 18.76
C GLN A 180 13.55 3.03 19.90
N GLY A 181 12.68 3.60 20.75
CA GLY A 181 13.06 4.30 21.98
C GLY A 181 13.54 3.35 23.09
N PRO A 182 14.48 3.77 23.96
CA PRO A 182 15.48 2.90 24.57
C PRO A 182 14.89 1.93 25.60
N ALA A 183 15.43 0.71 25.57
CA ALA A 183 15.31 -0.29 26.63
C ALA A 183 15.94 0.19 27.94
#